data_AF-A0A961A3D4-F1
#
_entry.id   AF-A0A961A3D4-F1
#
_cell.length_a   1.000
_cell.length_b   1.000
_cell.length_c   1.000
_cell.angle_alpha   90.00
_cell.angle_beta   90.00
_cell.angle_gamma   90.00
#
_symmetry.space_group_name_H-M   'P 1'
#
loop_
_entity.id
_entity.type
_entity.pdbx_description
1 polymer ?
#
loop_
_entity_poly.entity_id
_entity_poly.type
_entity_poly.pdbx_seq_one_letter_code
_entity_poly.pdbx_strand_id
1 'polypeptide(L)'
;MYCGHCGAQNDDHGQFCVSCGKLLAEAPQQPMDAPEGFRAPPPGQAPPAPPPQQAPTPPPHQAPPQGQPSYPPSYGGYDANQNSSGMGAGYPLPPEAANMNFGGCIPYGIFAFVNGNVMWGVLSLLFWPAAIYVLIKGNEIAWQSRRFTSRQEYVDTMNAWNTWGKILLAVQVVGMVLYFVFVFFVTFAAMSAEMNGGSF
;
A
#
# COMPACT_ATOMS: atom_id res chain seq x y z
N MET A 1 11.25 22.92 -17.94
CA MET A 1 12.42 22.46 -18.74
C MET A 1 12.04 21.39 -19.75
N TYR A 2 12.80 21.18 -20.83
CA TYR A 2 12.55 20.10 -21.81
C TYR A 2 13.51 18.93 -21.61
N CYS A 3 13.03 17.69 -21.74
CA CYS A 3 13.86 16.51 -21.61
C CYS A 3 14.82 16.36 -22.81
N GLY A 4 16.12 16.32 -22.56
CA GLY A 4 17.13 16.12 -23.62
C GLY A 4 17.10 14.76 -24.31
N HIS A 5 16.33 13.79 -23.79
CA HIS A 5 16.22 12.45 -24.38
C HIS A 5 14.96 12.25 -25.23
N CYS A 6 13.80 12.74 -24.79
CA CYS A 6 12.52 12.54 -25.51
C CYS A 6 11.82 13.83 -25.95
N GLY A 7 12.33 15.00 -25.56
CA GLY A 7 11.73 16.30 -25.92
C GLY A 7 10.47 16.69 -25.14
N ALA A 8 9.99 15.88 -24.19
CA ALA A 8 8.82 16.22 -23.40
C ALA A 8 9.07 17.45 -22.49
N GLN A 9 8.06 18.29 -22.31
CA GLN A 9 8.07 19.41 -21.36
C GLN A 9 7.86 18.87 -19.94
N ASN A 10 8.66 19.38 -18.99
CA ASN A 10 8.65 18.99 -17.58
C ASN A 10 8.66 20.24 -16.69
N ASP A 11 8.22 20.08 -15.46
CA ASP A 11 8.33 21.10 -14.40
C ASP A 11 9.80 21.47 -14.15
N ASP A 12 10.06 22.73 -13.81
CA ASP A 12 11.43 23.23 -13.58
C ASP A 12 12.07 22.65 -12.30
N HIS A 13 11.28 22.04 -11.41
CA HIS A 13 11.75 21.34 -10.21
C HIS A 13 11.72 19.81 -10.34
N GLY A 14 11.39 19.28 -11.52
CA GLY A 14 11.34 17.83 -11.75
C GLY A 14 12.74 17.21 -11.80
N GLN A 15 13.01 16.21 -10.95
CA GLN A 15 14.25 15.42 -11.01
C GLN A 15 14.24 14.39 -12.17
N PHE A 16 13.05 13.95 -12.59
CA PHE A 16 12.87 12.92 -13.61
C PHE A 16 11.86 13.37 -14.67
N CYS A 17 12.05 12.88 -15.90
CA CYS A 17 11.13 13.15 -16.99
C CYS A 17 9.82 12.38 -16.81
N VAL A 18 8.68 13.07 -16.81
CA VAL A 18 7.35 12.46 -16.66
C VAL A 18 6.97 11.52 -17.82
N SER A 19 7.63 11.66 -18.97
CA SER A 19 7.35 10.86 -20.16
C SER A 19 8.26 9.65 -20.30
N CYS A 20 9.57 9.80 -20.05
CA CYS A 20 10.55 8.71 -20.28
C CYS A 20 11.29 8.23 -19.03
N GLY A 21 11.04 8.82 -17.86
CA GLY A 21 11.63 8.43 -16.58
C GLY A 21 13.12 8.76 -16.40
N LYS A 22 13.81 9.29 -17.42
CA LYS A 22 15.23 9.67 -17.30
C LYS A 22 15.42 10.89 -16.41
N LEU A 23 16.54 10.91 -15.70
CA LEU A 23 16.98 12.05 -14.90
C LEU A 23 17.11 13.29 -15.79
N LEU A 24 16.47 14.37 -15.35
CA LEU A 24 16.62 15.67 -15.98
C LEU A 24 17.93 16.26 -15.49
N ALA A 25 18.81 16.67 -16.42
CA ALA A 25 20.07 17.28 -16.05
C ALA A 25 19.77 18.52 -15.21
N GLU A 26 20.25 18.52 -13.96
CA GLU A 26 20.01 19.61 -13.01
C GLU A 26 20.52 20.89 -13.66
N ALA A 27 19.63 21.88 -13.79
CA ALA A 27 20.03 23.17 -14.32
C ALA A 27 21.21 23.66 -13.46
N PRO A 28 22.34 24.09 -14.05
CA PRO A 28 23.47 24.59 -13.28
C PRO A 28 22.95 25.67 -12.36
N GLN A 29 22.99 25.42 -11.05
CA GLN A 29 22.61 26.40 -10.04
C GLN A 29 23.45 27.63 -10.34
N GLN A 30 22.80 28.71 -10.77
CA GLN A 30 23.49 29.98 -10.89
C GLN A 30 24.10 30.25 -9.51
N PRO A 31 25.42 30.53 -9.43
CA PRO A 31 26.06 30.82 -8.16
C PRO A 31 25.26 31.93 -7.51
N MET A 32 24.66 31.66 -6.34
CA MET A 32 24.14 32.72 -5.51
C MET A 32 25.32 33.65 -5.21
N ASP A 33 25.27 34.86 -5.77
CA ASP A 33 26.26 35.89 -5.49
C ASP A 33 26.43 36.03 -3.99
N ALA A 34 27.69 36.02 -3.55
CA ALA A 34 28.06 36.12 -2.16
C ALA A 34 27.42 37.37 -1.53
N PRO A 35 26.85 37.28 -0.31
CA PRO A 35 26.21 38.41 0.32
C PRO A 35 27.23 39.54 0.53
N GLU A 36 27.03 40.66 -0.18
CA GLU A 36 27.74 41.91 0.10
C GLU A 36 27.53 42.28 1.57
N GLY A 37 28.64 42.64 2.23
CA GLY A 37 28.71 42.81 3.67
C GLY A 37 27.60 43.68 4.25
N PHE A 38 27.03 43.19 5.35
CA PHE A 38 26.10 43.93 6.22
C PHE A 38 26.71 45.27 6.64
N ARG A 39 26.31 46.36 5.96
CA ARG A 39 26.36 47.70 6.53
C ARG A 39 25.07 47.91 7.30
N ALA A 40 25.18 48.15 8.60
CA ALA A 40 24.04 48.50 9.44
C ALA A 40 23.38 49.80 8.91
N PRO A 41 22.07 49.80 8.65
CA PRO A 41 21.38 51.00 8.20
C PRO A 41 21.28 52.04 9.33
N PRO A 42 21.34 53.35 9.01
CA PRO A 42 21.16 54.41 9.99
C PRO A 42 19.73 54.38 10.58
N PRO A 43 19.58 54.67 11.89
CA PRO A 43 18.29 54.62 12.56
C PRO A 43 17.43 55.81 12.12
N GLY A 44 16.28 55.57 11.46
CA GLY A 44 15.29 56.64 11.31
C GLY A 44 14.29 56.57 10.16
N GLN A 45 14.32 55.61 9.25
CA GLN A 45 13.32 55.55 8.17
C GLN A 45 12.81 54.11 8.01
N ALA A 46 11.58 53.89 8.49
CA ALA A 46 10.84 52.68 8.19
C ALA A 46 10.60 52.64 6.67
N PRO A 47 10.97 51.54 5.97
CA PRO A 47 10.67 51.41 4.56
C PRO A 47 9.14 51.46 4.34
N PRO A 48 8.65 52.13 3.29
CA PRO A 48 7.24 52.05 2.93
C PRO A 48 6.86 50.59 2.69
N ALA A 49 5.71 50.18 3.22
CA ALA A 49 5.21 48.83 3.13
C ALA A 49 5.19 48.38 1.65
N PRO A 50 5.73 47.19 1.32
CA PRO A 50 5.68 46.69 -0.04
C PRO A 50 4.21 46.57 -0.48
N PRO A 51 3.91 46.91 -1.75
CA PRO A 51 2.57 46.72 -2.29
C PRO A 51 2.16 45.25 -2.15
N PRO A 52 0.87 44.95 -1.93
CA PRO A 52 0.40 43.58 -1.75
C PRO A 52 0.84 42.75 -2.97
N GLN A 53 1.72 41.78 -2.74
CA GLN A 53 2.08 40.79 -3.74
C GLN A 53 0.80 40.04 -4.09
N GLN A 54 0.29 40.27 -5.31
CA GLN A 54 -0.80 39.48 -5.85
C GLN A 54 -0.32 38.03 -5.88
N ALA A 55 -0.95 37.19 -5.05
CA ALA A 55 -0.70 35.77 -5.08
C ALA A 55 -0.89 35.29 -6.53
N PRO A 56 0.09 34.57 -7.11
CA PRO A 56 -0.08 34.01 -8.44
C PRO A 56 -1.37 33.20 -8.44
N THR A 57 -2.30 33.59 -9.31
CA THR A 57 -3.53 32.85 -9.55
C THR A 57 -3.14 31.40 -9.84
N PRO A 58 -3.66 30.42 -9.08
CA PRO A 58 -3.38 29.01 -9.36
C PRO A 58 -3.71 28.74 -10.83
N PRO A 59 -2.85 28.00 -11.56
CA PRO A 59 -3.18 27.57 -12.91
C PRO A 59 -4.54 26.88 -12.84
N PRO A 60 -5.46 27.17 -13.78
CA PRO A 60 -6.80 26.60 -13.76
C PRO A 60 -6.65 25.10 -13.62
N HIS A 61 -7.14 24.56 -12.50
CA HIS A 61 -7.26 23.13 -12.32
C HIS A 61 -8.08 22.64 -13.49
N GLN A 62 -7.40 22.05 -14.48
CA GLN A 62 -8.06 21.30 -15.52
C GLN A 62 -8.76 20.17 -14.77
N ALA A 63 -10.07 20.31 -14.61
CA ALA A 63 -10.89 19.22 -14.15
C ALA A 63 -10.52 18.01 -15.01
N PRO A 64 -10.22 16.84 -14.41
CA PRO A 64 -9.98 15.64 -15.20
C PRO A 64 -11.17 15.48 -16.14
N PRO A 65 -10.96 15.26 -17.45
CA PRO A 65 -12.02 15.25 -18.44
C PRO A 65 -13.11 14.28 -18.00
N GLN A 66 -14.21 14.86 -17.50
CA GLN A 66 -15.38 14.09 -17.08
C GLN A 66 -16.08 13.65 -18.36
N GLY A 67 -16.08 12.34 -18.62
CA GLY A 67 -17.04 11.74 -19.54
C GLY A 67 -16.48 11.03 -20.77
N GLN A 68 -15.21 10.61 -20.80
CA GLN A 68 -14.90 9.50 -21.72
C GLN A 68 -15.34 8.18 -21.09
N PRO A 69 -16.34 7.47 -21.67
CA PRO A 69 -16.57 6.08 -21.30
C PRO A 69 -15.28 5.31 -21.53
N SER A 70 -14.73 4.76 -20.46
CA SER A 70 -13.58 3.88 -20.48
C SER A 70 -13.98 2.60 -21.22
N TYR A 71 -13.89 2.62 -22.54
CA TYR A 71 -13.87 1.39 -23.31
C TYR A 71 -12.70 0.55 -22.78
N PRO A 72 -12.91 -0.74 -22.47
CA PRO A 72 -11.81 -1.61 -22.09
C PRO A 72 -10.79 -1.54 -23.25
N PRO A 73 -9.52 -1.21 -22.98
CA PRO A 73 -8.51 -1.14 -24.03
C PRO A 73 -8.54 -2.46 -24.80
N SER A 74 -8.67 -2.34 -26.11
CA SER A 74 -8.56 -3.44 -27.06
C SER A 74 -7.33 -4.27 -26.69
N TYR A 75 -7.49 -5.59 -26.67
CA TYR A 75 -6.58 -6.65 -26.21
C TYR A 75 -5.28 -6.74 -27.05
N GLY A 76 -4.66 -5.61 -27.39
CA GLY A 76 -3.37 -5.51 -28.03
C GLY A 76 -2.28 -5.65 -26.97
N GLY A 77 -1.59 -6.80 -26.97
CA GLY A 77 -0.31 -7.05 -26.30
C GLY A 77 -0.12 -6.31 -24.98
N TYR A 78 -0.61 -6.88 -23.87
CA TYR A 78 -0.26 -6.40 -22.55
C TYR A 78 1.26 -6.44 -22.40
N ASP A 79 1.86 -5.26 -22.39
CA ASP A 79 3.25 -5.10 -21.99
C ASP A 79 3.34 -5.63 -20.55
N ALA A 80 4.05 -6.74 -20.34
CA ALA A 80 4.16 -7.41 -19.04
C ALA A 80 4.75 -6.51 -17.92
N ASN A 81 5.22 -5.33 -18.31
CA ASN A 81 5.76 -4.29 -17.47
C ASN A 81 4.74 -3.22 -17.04
N GLN A 82 3.52 -3.19 -17.58
CA GLN A 82 2.51 -2.23 -17.15
C GLN A 82 1.83 -2.70 -15.85
N ASN A 83 1.89 -1.84 -14.84
CA ASN A 83 1.32 -2.09 -13.52
C ASN A 83 -0.20 -1.89 -13.50
N SER A 84 -0.94 -3.01 -13.55
CA SER A 84 -2.40 -3.05 -13.52
C SER A 84 -3.01 -3.05 -12.11
N SER A 85 -2.20 -2.94 -11.05
CA SER A 85 -2.71 -2.95 -9.67
C SER A 85 -3.69 -1.81 -9.43
N GLY A 86 -4.70 -2.01 -8.58
CA GLY A 86 -5.70 -1.01 -8.24
C GLY A 86 -6.63 -0.59 -9.38
N MET A 87 -6.60 -1.27 -10.55
CA MET A 87 -7.52 -0.99 -11.66
C MET A 87 -8.87 -1.70 -11.52
N GLY A 88 -9.04 -2.52 -10.48
CA GLY A 88 -10.28 -3.25 -10.21
C GLY A 88 -10.37 -4.62 -10.91
N ALA A 89 -11.52 -5.27 -10.75
CA ALA A 89 -11.79 -6.56 -11.35
C ALA A 89 -11.93 -6.44 -12.89
N GLY A 90 -11.26 -7.33 -13.63
CA GLY A 90 -11.30 -7.37 -15.10
C GLY A 90 -9.99 -6.99 -15.79
N TYR A 91 -9.02 -6.48 -15.05
CA TYR A 91 -7.65 -6.28 -15.55
C TYR A 91 -6.83 -7.57 -15.41
N PRO A 92 -5.84 -7.80 -16.30
CA PRO A 92 -4.99 -8.97 -16.22
C PRO A 92 -4.22 -8.96 -14.89
N LEU A 93 -4.27 -10.10 -14.22
CA LEU A 93 -3.53 -10.36 -12.99
C LEU A 93 -2.13 -10.84 -13.35
N PRO A 94 -1.07 -10.32 -12.68
CA PRO A 94 0.25 -10.89 -12.82
C PRO A 94 0.26 -12.31 -12.21
N PRO A 95 1.09 -13.24 -12.74
CA PRO A 95 1.21 -14.60 -12.22
C PRO A 95 1.44 -14.68 -10.70
N GLU A 96 2.14 -13.71 -10.11
CA GLU A 96 2.40 -13.70 -8.66
C GLU A 96 1.14 -13.47 -7.83
N ALA A 97 0.15 -12.77 -8.39
CA ALA A 97 -1.13 -12.51 -7.72
C ALA A 97 -2.06 -13.74 -7.70
N ALA A 98 -1.78 -14.76 -8.51
CA ALA A 98 -2.52 -16.02 -8.52
C ALA A 98 -2.09 -16.98 -7.39
N ASN A 99 -1.00 -16.67 -6.66
CA ASN A 99 -0.54 -17.50 -5.55
C ASN A 99 -1.47 -17.39 -4.34
N MET A 100 -1.49 -18.42 -3.49
CA MET A 100 -2.18 -18.37 -2.20
C MET A 100 -1.53 -17.33 -1.26
N ASN A 101 -2.36 -16.68 -0.44
CA ASN A 101 -1.94 -15.69 0.54
C ASN A 101 -2.21 -16.17 1.97
N PHE A 102 -1.15 -16.49 2.71
CA PHE A 102 -1.22 -16.86 4.12
C PHE A 102 -1.52 -15.68 5.05
N GLY A 103 -1.54 -14.45 4.54
CA GLY A 103 -2.07 -13.27 5.22
C GLY A 103 -3.52 -13.42 5.65
N GLY A 104 -4.30 -14.28 4.99
CA GLY A 104 -5.66 -14.66 5.45
C GLY A 104 -5.68 -15.43 6.78
N CYS A 105 -4.55 -16.02 7.20
CA CYS A 105 -4.40 -16.66 8.51
C CYS A 105 -4.12 -15.66 9.64
N ILE A 106 -3.88 -14.38 9.30
CA ILE A 106 -3.69 -13.36 10.32
C ILE A 106 -5.04 -13.14 10.99
N PRO A 107 -5.11 -13.34 12.31
CA PRO A 107 -6.38 -13.29 13.01
C PRO A 107 -7.03 -11.91 12.84
N TYR A 108 -8.36 -11.90 12.98
CA TYR A 108 -9.16 -10.69 13.00
C TYR A 108 -9.26 -9.91 11.68
N GLY A 109 -8.96 -10.55 10.54
CA GLY A 109 -9.18 -9.93 9.22
C GLY A 109 -8.27 -8.73 8.95
N ILE A 110 -7.20 -8.56 9.73
CA ILE A 110 -6.29 -7.40 9.69
C ILE A 110 -5.73 -7.20 8.27
N PHE A 111 -5.38 -8.30 7.59
CA PHE A 111 -4.93 -8.26 6.20
C PHE A 111 -5.94 -7.58 5.28
N ALA A 112 -7.23 -7.89 5.40
CA ALA A 112 -8.26 -7.30 4.56
C ALA A 112 -8.46 -5.81 4.86
N PHE A 113 -8.43 -5.40 6.14
CA PHE A 113 -8.52 -4.00 6.53
C PHE A 113 -7.37 -3.15 5.96
N VAL A 114 -6.13 -3.62 6.10
CA VAL A 114 -4.94 -2.87 5.64
C VAL A 114 -4.91 -2.73 4.12
N ASN A 115 -5.49 -3.68 3.38
CA ASN A 115 -5.59 -3.61 1.92
C ASN A 115 -6.88 -2.92 1.44
N GLY A 116 -7.54 -2.14 2.31
CA GLY A 116 -8.69 -1.31 1.95
C GLY A 116 -9.99 -2.08 1.78
N ASN A 117 -10.06 -3.33 2.23
CA ASN A 117 -11.23 -4.19 2.05
C ASN A 117 -11.94 -4.47 3.39
N VAL A 118 -12.60 -3.42 3.90
CA VAL A 118 -13.30 -3.40 5.19
C VAL A 118 -14.35 -4.51 5.29
N MET A 119 -15.10 -4.76 4.21
CA MET A 119 -16.14 -5.79 4.20
C MET A 119 -15.57 -7.19 4.46
N TRP A 120 -14.50 -7.58 3.75
CA TRP A 120 -13.86 -8.87 3.98
C TRP A 120 -13.17 -8.94 5.35
N GLY A 121 -12.69 -7.82 5.89
CA GLY A 121 -12.19 -7.74 7.26
C GLY A 121 -13.26 -8.09 8.30
N VAL A 122 -14.46 -7.52 8.17
CA VAL A 122 -15.59 -7.81 9.07
C VAL A 122 -16.10 -9.24 8.88
N LEU A 123 -16.21 -9.72 7.63
CA LEU A 123 -16.67 -11.09 7.38
C LEU A 123 -15.70 -12.15 7.91
N SER A 124 -14.39 -11.94 7.79
CA SER A 124 -13.38 -12.87 8.31
C SER A 124 -13.32 -12.92 9.84
N LEU A 125 -13.78 -11.87 10.54
CA LEU A 125 -13.98 -11.87 11.98
C LEU A 125 -15.13 -12.77 12.43
N LEU A 126 -16.21 -12.79 11.65
CA LEU A 126 -17.48 -13.43 12.03
C LEU A 126 -17.65 -14.82 11.41
N PHE A 127 -16.93 -15.12 10.32
CA PHE A 127 -17.20 -16.28 9.50
C PHE A 127 -15.90 -16.93 8.98
N TRP A 128 -15.51 -18.06 9.58
CA TRP A 128 -14.30 -18.80 9.24
C TRP A 128 -14.13 -19.14 7.73
N PRO A 129 -15.19 -19.42 6.94
CA PRO A 129 -15.04 -19.67 5.51
C PRO A 129 -14.61 -18.41 4.73
N ALA A 130 -14.95 -17.21 5.23
CA ALA A 130 -14.46 -15.97 4.63
C ALA A 130 -12.93 -15.83 4.79
N ALA A 131 -12.36 -16.33 5.90
CA ALA A 131 -10.91 -16.38 6.07
C ALA A 131 -10.25 -17.34 5.05
N ILE A 132 -10.87 -18.49 4.77
CA ILE A 132 -10.41 -19.40 3.70
C ILE A 132 -10.50 -18.74 2.33
N TYR A 133 -11.58 -18.02 2.06
CA TYR A 133 -11.71 -17.27 0.81
C TYR A 133 -10.59 -16.24 0.66
N VAL A 134 -10.28 -15.47 1.71
CA VAL A 134 -9.15 -14.53 1.72
C VAL A 134 -7.80 -15.26 1.61
N LEU A 135 -7.67 -16.48 2.11
CA LEU A 135 -6.45 -17.27 1.96
C LEU A 135 -6.20 -17.65 0.49
N ILE A 136 -7.27 -17.99 -0.24
CA ILE A 136 -7.20 -18.39 -1.65
C ILE A 136 -7.12 -17.16 -2.57
N LYS A 137 -7.92 -16.13 -2.31
CA LYS A 137 -8.12 -14.96 -3.20
C LYS A 137 -7.49 -13.66 -2.70
N GLY A 138 -6.85 -13.66 -1.54
CA GLY A 138 -6.34 -12.44 -0.89
C GLY A 138 -5.31 -11.69 -1.73
N ASN A 139 -4.45 -12.40 -2.45
CA ASN A 139 -3.47 -11.78 -3.36
C ASN A 139 -4.16 -11.07 -4.53
N GLU A 140 -5.14 -11.70 -5.16
CA GLU A 140 -5.92 -11.10 -6.24
C GLU A 140 -6.70 -9.88 -5.74
N ILE A 141 -7.35 -10.00 -4.58
CA ILE A 141 -8.12 -8.91 -3.98
C ILE A 141 -7.20 -7.73 -3.66
N ALA A 142 -6.04 -7.98 -3.05
CA ALA A 142 -5.06 -6.94 -2.73
C ALA A 142 -4.51 -6.26 -3.98
N TRP A 143 -4.24 -7.04 -5.04
CA TRP A 143 -3.83 -6.48 -6.33
C TRP A 143 -4.91 -5.59 -6.94
N GLN A 144 -6.18 -6.00 -6.87
CA GLN A 144 -7.30 -5.25 -7.45
C GLN A 144 -7.69 -4.02 -6.62
N SER A 145 -7.54 -4.07 -5.29
CA SER A 145 -7.99 -3.00 -4.39
C SER A 145 -6.94 -1.92 -4.13
N ARG A 146 -5.64 -2.26 -4.18
CA ARG A 146 -4.56 -1.33 -3.86
C ARG A 146 -3.70 -1.03 -5.08
N ARG A 147 -3.38 0.26 -5.27
CA ARG A 147 -2.34 0.70 -6.20
C ARG A 147 -0.96 0.49 -5.57
N PHE A 148 -0.11 -0.30 -6.23
CA PHE A 148 1.31 -0.42 -5.93
C PHE A 148 2.10 0.46 -6.90
N THR A 149 3.29 0.93 -6.52
CA THR A 149 4.16 1.73 -7.40
C THR A 149 4.79 0.84 -8.47
N SER A 150 5.16 -0.40 -8.09
CA SER A 150 5.73 -1.39 -9.00
C SER A 150 5.24 -2.81 -8.67
N ARG A 151 5.44 -3.73 -9.62
CA ARG A 151 5.20 -5.17 -9.39
C ARG A 151 6.13 -5.74 -8.32
N GLN A 152 7.37 -5.26 -8.23
CA GLN A 152 8.31 -5.71 -7.22
C GLN A 152 7.85 -5.32 -5.81
N GLU A 153 7.36 -4.09 -5.63
CA GLU A 153 6.79 -3.63 -4.35
C GLU A 153 5.62 -4.52 -3.91
N TYR A 154 4.75 -4.91 -4.84
CA TYR A 154 3.67 -5.87 -4.56
C TYR A 154 4.21 -7.22 -4.10
N VAL A 155 5.18 -7.79 -4.83
CA VAL A 155 5.78 -9.09 -4.50
C VAL A 155 6.43 -9.06 -3.12
N ASP A 156 7.21 -8.03 -2.82
CA ASP A 156 7.86 -7.87 -1.52
C ASP A 156 6.83 -7.73 -0.39
N THR A 157 5.77 -6.95 -0.63
CA THR A 157 4.67 -6.78 0.33
C THR A 157 3.94 -8.11 0.58
N MET A 158 3.60 -8.86 -0.48
CA MET A 158 2.91 -10.15 -0.35
C MET A 158 3.81 -11.21 0.30
N ASN A 159 5.11 -11.19 0.02
CA ASN A 159 6.08 -12.08 0.67
C ASN A 159 6.17 -11.81 2.17
N ALA A 160 6.19 -10.54 2.59
CA ALA A 160 6.14 -10.17 4.00
C ALA A 160 4.85 -10.67 4.66
N TRP A 161 3.68 -10.40 4.06
CA TRP A 161 2.39 -10.88 4.58
C TRP A 161 2.32 -12.40 4.67
N ASN A 162 2.81 -13.12 3.66
CA ASN A 162 2.88 -14.57 3.66
C ASN A 162 3.78 -15.11 4.77
N THR A 163 4.91 -14.45 5.02
CA THR A 163 5.87 -14.85 6.04
C THR A 163 5.25 -14.70 7.43
N TRP A 164 4.69 -13.52 7.73
CA TRP A 164 4.01 -13.27 9.00
C TRP A 164 2.77 -14.15 9.19
N GLY A 165 1.98 -14.35 8.14
CA GLY A 165 0.81 -15.23 8.16
C GLY A 165 1.16 -16.66 8.54
N LYS A 166 2.24 -17.22 7.99
CA LYS A 166 2.74 -18.57 8.35
C LYS A 166 3.21 -18.64 9.80
N ILE A 167 3.95 -17.63 10.27
CA ILE A 167 4.43 -17.57 11.67
C ILE A 167 3.25 -17.55 12.63
N LEU A 168 2.26 -16.68 12.39
CA LEU A 168 1.08 -16.56 13.24
C LEU A 168 0.21 -17.82 13.21
N LEU A 169 0.03 -18.44 12.04
CA LEU A 169 -0.67 -19.72 11.92
C LEU A 169 0.03 -20.82 12.74
N ALA A 170 1.36 -20.91 12.64
CA ALA A 170 2.13 -21.90 13.41
C ALA A 170 1.97 -21.69 14.92
N VAL A 171 2.07 -20.44 15.40
CA VAL A 171 1.84 -20.09 16.82
C VAL A 171 0.43 -20.46 17.26
N GLN A 172 -0.58 -20.17 16.43
CA GLN A 172 -1.98 -20.48 16.74
C GLN A 172 -2.23 -21.98 16.82
N VAL A 173 -1.70 -22.77 15.88
CA VAL A 173 -1.82 -24.24 15.89
C VAL A 173 -1.15 -24.83 17.13
N VAL A 174 0.06 -24.39 17.46
CA VAL A 174 0.77 -24.83 18.67
C VAL A 174 -0.05 -24.47 19.92
N GLY A 175 -0.54 -23.24 20.02
CA GLY A 175 -1.40 -22.80 21.13
C GLY A 175 -2.68 -23.64 21.26
N MET A 176 -3.34 -23.93 20.13
CA MET A 176 -4.56 -24.76 20.09
C MET A 176 -4.27 -26.20 20.56
N VAL A 177 -3.17 -26.81 20.11
CA VAL A 177 -2.77 -28.15 20.57
C VAL A 177 -2.51 -28.15 22.08
N LEU A 178 -1.74 -27.18 22.58
CA LEU A 178 -1.46 -27.06 24.02
C LEU A 178 -2.73 -26.86 24.84
N TYR A 179 -3.69 -26.07 24.33
CA TYR A 179 -4.99 -25.89 24.95
C TYR A 179 -5.80 -27.20 25.03
N PHE A 180 -5.88 -27.97 23.94
CA PHE A 180 -6.57 -29.26 23.95
C PHE A 180 -5.92 -30.27 24.90
N VAL A 181 -4.60 -30.31 24.95
CA VAL A 181 -3.85 -31.14 25.90
C VAL A 181 -4.19 -30.73 27.33
N PHE A 182 -4.17 -29.43 27.64
CA PHE A 182 -4.55 -28.92 28.95
C PHE A 182 -5.98 -29.29 29.35
N VAL A 183 -6.96 -29.04 28.46
CA VAL A 183 -8.37 -29.39 28.71
C VAL A 183 -8.52 -30.88 28.96
N PHE A 184 -7.88 -31.71 28.15
CA PHE A 184 -7.91 -33.17 28.32
C PHE A 184 -7.36 -33.60 29.67
N PHE A 185 -6.22 -33.06 30.11
CA PHE A 185 -5.66 -33.39 31.43
C PHE A 185 -6.56 -32.93 32.58
N VAL A 186 -7.15 -31.75 32.49
CA VAL A 186 -8.07 -31.23 33.51
C VAL A 186 -9.33 -32.08 33.61
N THR A 187 -9.95 -32.42 32.49
CA THR A 187 -11.17 -33.25 32.48
C THR A 187 -10.86 -34.68 32.95
N PHE A 188 -9.74 -35.25 32.51
CA PHE A 188 -9.29 -36.57 32.96
C PHE A 188 -9.03 -36.61 34.47
N ALA A 189 -8.37 -35.58 35.03
CA ALA A 189 -8.13 -35.48 36.46
C ALA A 189 -9.45 -35.35 37.25
N ALA A 190 -10.41 -34.56 36.76
CA ALA A 190 -11.72 -34.41 37.38
C ALA A 190 -12.49 -35.74 37.40
N MET A 191 -12.55 -36.44 36.26
CA MET A 191 -13.20 -37.76 36.16
C MET A 191 -12.52 -38.80 37.07
N SER A 192 -11.19 -38.75 37.18
CA SER A 192 -10.43 -39.65 38.05
C SER A 192 -10.73 -39.40 39.53
N ALA A 193 -10.94 -38.15 39.94
CA ALA A 193 -11.30 -37.80 41.31
C ALA A 193 -12.69 -38.31 41.69
N GLU A 194 -13.68 -38.18 40.79
CA GLU A 194 -15.05 -38.68 40.99
C GLU A 194 -15.08 -40.20 41.17
N MET A 195 -14.36 -40.95 40.34
CA MET A 195 -14.30 -42.41 40.44
C MET A 195 -13.68 -42.91 41.74
N ASN A 196 -12.68 -42.19 42.27
CA ASN A 196 -12.03 -42.57 43.53
C ASN A 196 -12.84 -42.15 44.78
N GLY A 197 -13.68 -41.11 44.69
CA GLY A 197 -14.46 -40.59 45.80
C GLY A 197 -15.79 -41.32 46.09
N GLY A 198 -16.28 -42.15 45.17
CA GLY A 198 -17.59 -42.82 45.26
C GLY A 198 -17.66 -44.09 46.14
N SER A 199 -16.68 -44.32 47.03
CA SER A 199 -16.61 -45.50 47.90
C SER A 199 -16.87 -45.16 49.37
N PHE A 200 -18.00 -44.51 49.65
CA PHE A 200 -18.52 -44.29 51.01
C PHE A 200 -19.87 -44.96 51.21
#